data_AF-X2C3Z7-F1
#
_entry.id   AF-X2C3Z7-F1
#
_cell.length_a   1.000
_cell.length_b   1.000
_cell.length_c   1.000
_cell.angle_alpha   90.00
_cell.angle_beta   90.00
_cell.angle_gamma   90.00
#
_symmetry.space_group_name_H-M   'P 1'
#
loop_
_entity.id
_entity.type
_entity.pdbx_description
1 polymer ?
#
loop_
_entity_poly.entity_id
_entity_poly.type
_entity_poly.pdbx_seq_one_letter_code
_entity_poly.pdbx_strand_id
1 'polypeptide(L)' 'VLRALGEHTRVPVPKVFCLGTNPSIIGTAFYFMEYLKGRIFLDPKPMASTS' A
#
# COMPACT_ATOMS: atom_id res chain seq x y z
N VAL A 1 8.17 -5.98 -5.34
CA VAL A 1 8.62 -4.66 -4.85
C VAL A 1 8.20 -4.40 -3.40
N LEU A 2 6.90 -4.35 -3.07
CA LEU A 2 6.41 -4.04 -1.70
C LEU A 2 7.10 -4.86 -0.58
N ARG A 3 7.21 -6.18 -0.75
CA ARG A 3 7.91 -7.05 0.22
C ARG A 3 9.37 -6.61 0.44
N ALA A 4 10.13 -6.43 -0.63
CA ALA A 4 11.53 -6.02 -0.56
C ALA A 4 11.70 -4.64 0.09
N LEU A 5 10.78 -3.69 -0.16
CA LEU A 5 10.79 -2.39 0.50
C LEU A 5 10.60 -2.51 2.00
N GLY A 6 9.64 -3.34 2.45
CA GLY A 6 9.38 -3.56 3.87
C GLY A 6 10.48 -4.35 4.59
N GLU A 7 11.17 -5.25 3.89
CA GLU A 7 12.20 -6.11 4.48
C GLU A 7 13.61 -5.49 4.47
N HIS A 8 13.91 -4.60 3.52
CA HIS A 8 15.28 -4.14 3.29
C HIS A 8 15.46 -2.62 3.33
N THR A 9 14.42 -1.85 3.63
CA THR A 9 14.50 -0.38 3.66
C THR A 9 13.74 0.22 4.84
N ARG A 10 13.82 1.54 5.00
CA ARG A 10 13.05 2.31 5.98
C ARG A 10 11.79 2.96 5.39
N VAL A 11 11.44 2.64 4.14
CA VAL A 11 10.23 3.16 3.49
C VAL A 11 9.01 2.48 4.12
N PRO A 12 8.06 3.23 4.69
CA PRO A 12 6.87 2.63 5.28
C PRO A 12 5.97 2.08 4.18
N VAL A 13 5.72 0.77 4.21
CA VAL A 13 4.82 0.07 3.29
C VAL A 13 3.91 -0.88 4.07
N PRO A 14 2.68 -1.17 3.59
CA PRO A 14 1.84 -2.19 4.20
C PRO A 14 2.49 -3.59 4.15
N LYS A 15 2.31 -4.38 5.20
CA LYS A 15 2.77 -5.77 5.21
C LYS A 15 2.02 -6.60 4.16
N VAL A 16 2.74 -7.28 3.27
CA VAL A 16 2.15 -8.22 2.30
C VAL A 16 1.97 -9.59 2.95
N PHE A 17 0.77 -10.16 2.87
CA PHE A 17 0.47 -11.49 3.41
C PHE A 17 0.71 -12.59 2.38
N CYS A 18 0.16 -12.45 1.17
CA CYS A 18 0.37 -13.41 0.08
C CYS A 18 0.12 -12.80 -1.30
N LEU A 19 0.67 -13.46 -2.32
CA LEU A 19 0.48 -13.16 -3.75
C LEU A 19 -0.17 -14.39 -4.40
N GLY A 20 -1.34 -14.19 -5.00
CA GLY A 20 -2.02 -15.18 -5.83
C GLY A 20 -1.78 -14.87 -7.30
N THR A 21 -1.06 -15.74 -8.01
CA THR A 21 -0.81 -15.59 -9.46
C THR A 21 -1.68 -16.51 -10.31
N ASN A 22 -2.43 -17.43 -9.70
CA ASN A 22 -3.32 -18.32 -10.42
C ASN A 22 -4.61 -17.58 -10.81
N PRO A 23 -4.83 -17.29 -12.11
CA PRO A 23 -6.02 -16.56 -12.55
C PRO A 23 -7.30 -17.37 -12.37
N SER A 24 -7.25 -18.69 -12.15
CA SER A 24 -8.44 -19.50 -11.91
C SER A 24 -9.15 -19.18 -10.59
N ILE A 25 -8.51 -18.46 -9.67
CA ILE A 25 -9.11 -18.14 -8.36
C ILE A 25 -10.12 -16.99 -8.49
N ILE A 26 -9.73 -15.86 -9.10
CA ILE A 26 -10.60 -14.67 -9.24
C ILE A 26 -10.54 -14.01 -10.63
N GLY A 27 -10.04 -14.72 -11.65
CA GLY A 27 -9.94 -14.23 -13.03
C GLY A 27 -8.68 -13.44 -13.35
N THR A 28 -7.85 -13.09 -12.34
CA THR A 28 -6.60 -12.34 -12.52
C THR A 28 -5.66 -12.55 -11.32
N ALA A 29 -4.40 -12.11 -11.44
CA ALA A 29 -3.45 -12.11 -10.33
C ALA A 29 -3.81 -11.04 -9.28
N PHE A 30 -3.59 -11.35 -8.01
CA PHE A 30 -3.96 -10.49 -6.88
C PHE A 30 -3.03 -10.70 -5.68
N TYR A 31 -3.12 -9.83 -4.68
CA TYR A 31 -2.37 -9.96 -3.44
C TYR A 31 -3.15 -9.41 -2.25
N PHE A 32 -2.87 -9.95 -1.06
CA PHE A 32 -3.43 -9.46 0.20
C PHE A 32 -2.35 -8.74 1.00
N MET A 33 -2.73 -7.61 1.61
CA MET A 33 -1.84 -6.79 2.43
C MET A 33 -2.58 -6.17 3.61
N GLU A 34 -1.81 -5.65 4.56
CA GLU A 34 -2.30 -4.95 5.73
C GLU A 34 -3.15 -3.72 5.37
N TYR A 35 -4.25 -3.54 6.09
CA TYR A 35 -5.02 -2.30 6.04
C TYR A 35 -4.42 -1.27 6.99
N LEU A 36 -4.00 -0.13 6.44
CA LEU A 36 -3.49 0.99 7.24
C LEU A 36 -4.55 2.08 7.36
N LYS A 37 -4.96 2.38 8.60
CA LYS A 37 -5.81 3.53 8.88
C LYS A 37 -4.99 4.81 8.73
N GLY A 38 -5.45 5.71 7.86
CA GLY A 38 -4.73 6.96 7.59
C GLY A 38 -5.55 7.93 6.75
N ARG A 39 -4.87 8.97 6.26
CA ARG A 39 -5.45 9.96 5.34
C ARG A 39 -4.57 10.03 4.10
N ILE A 40 -5.21 10.03 2.93
CA ILE A 40 -4.55 10.34 1.66
C ILE A 40 -4.79 11.84 1.42
N PHE A 41 -3.71 12.61 1.38
CA PHE A 41 -3.77 14.02 1.02
C PHE A 41 -3.84 14.12 -0.50
N LEU A 42 -5.05 14.38 -1.02
CA LEU A 42 -5.30 14.49 -2.47
C LEU A 42 -4.82 15.83 -3.05
N ASP A 43 -4.86 16.88 -2.23
CA ASP A 43 -4.29 18.18 -2.55
C ASP A 43 -2.87 18.26 -1.98
N PRO A 44 -1.83 18.50 -2.81
CA PRO A 44 -0.48 18.74 -2.33
C PRO A 44 -0.33 20.08 -1.61
N LYS A 45 -1.34 20.98 -1.67
CA LYS A 45 -1.33 22.22 -0.92
C LYS A 45 -1.40 21.89 0.57
N PRO A 46 -0.39 22.29 1.36
CA PRO A 46 -0.47 22.17 2.80
C PRO A 46 -1.68 22.99 3.28
N MET A 47 -2.39 22.53 4.31
CA MET A 47 -3.33 23.36 5.04
C MET A 47 -2.53 24.47 5.75
N ALA A 48 -2.17 25.52 5.01
CA ALA A 48 -1.77 26.78 5.60
C ALA A 48 -3.03 27.36 6.23
N SER A 49 -2.97 27.60 7.54
CA SER A 49 -4.03 28.29 8.27
C SER A 49 -4.30 29.63 7.59
N THR A 50 -5.49 29.79 7.02
CA THR A 50 -6.01 31.11 6.69
C THR A 50 -6.24 31.83 8.02
N SER A 51 -5.37 32.79 8.32
CA SER A 51 -5.66 33.87 9.28
C SER A 51 -6.77 34.77 8.75
#